data_AF-A0A7Y8ITT8-F1
#
_entry.id   AF-A0A7Y8ITT8-F1
#
_cell.length_a   1.000
_cell.length_b   1.000
_cell.length_c   1.000
_cell.angle_alpha   90.00
_cell.angle_beta   90.00
_cell.angle_gamma   90.00
#
_symmetry.space_group_name_H-M   'P 1'
#
loop_
_entity.id
_entity.type
_entity.pdbx_description
1 polymer ?
#
loop_
_entity_poly.entity_id
_entity_poly.type
_entity_poly.pdbx_seq_one_letter_code
_entity_poly.pdbx_strand_id
1 'polypeptide(L)'
;MSRPSHRKPIDEIASIVHNRPLASAIYRSVASGLDCPFVHLVSCRTVYELFKRSLDSAIRDIEEHPKGKLFQRLIEYGPHNPDVPESLISDHKTTLSDPECGTCVEFIYSHMVNRFKGELAELLAIDPCIALIQQLRRKGHLPSDVQLFWGEMIQERRKVKTKEGNLQWGSFTKGADGLLAEEVSDRHSKSFDTLKVLGIVEVKSMSYPMQKVATQINSHIMRLRGGIKLEGKEWTSNHLSVAPINTPKKKKLKLARIMVVPSTWKLSREWHSVKADKGREIVLPEPSETQLQARFEELESNLWKITLPWSVEGLNQASYEMTFWYMSQVGSHVYKNKTFPKGWEYMTPKEAGYNAIKMMLYYIPLRYISTRQGRLATRLYNVYCFGYPLGADSKEMLWPDNFPYREKK
;
A
#
# COMPACT_ATOMS: atom_id res chain seq x y z
N MET A 1 9.53 39.30 -3.24
CA MET A 1 9.22 38.04 -2.53
C MET A 1 8.06 37.35 -3.23
N SER A 2 8.34 36.37 -4.08
CA SER A 2 7.34 35.54 -4.74
C SER A 2 6.60 34.70 -3.70
N ARG A 3 5.27 34.81 -3.63
CA ARG A 3 4.45 33.89 -2.83
C ARG A 3 4.78 32.45 -3.24
N PRO A 4 4.96 31.50 -2.31
CA PRO A 4 5.11 30.12 -2.68
C PRO A 4 3.86 29.71 -3.45
N SER A 5 4.02 29.26 -4.70
CA SER A 5 2.89 28.69 -5.43
C SER A 5 2.42 27.47 -4.64
N HIS A 6 1.28 27.58 -3.96
CA HIS A 6 0.64 26.42 -3.36
C HIS A 6 0.36 25.43 -4.49
N ARG A 7 1.17 24.39 -4.61
CA ARG A 7 0.89 23.29 -5.54
C ARG A 7 -0.46 22.72 -5.13
N LYS A 8 -1.28 22.34 -6.11
CA LYS A 8 -2.57 21.72 -5.78
C LYS A 8 -2.28 20.37 -5.12
N PRO A 9 -3.01 19.94 -4.08
CA PRO A 9 -2.79 18.65 -3.42
C PRO A 9 -2.65 17.45 -4.36
N ILE A 10 -3.39 17.46 -5.49
CA ILE A 10 -3.30 16.44 -6.54
C ILE A 10 -1.90 16.39 -7.17
N ASP A 11 -1.28 17.54 -7.42
CA ASP A 11 0.07 17.61 -8.01
C ASP A 11 1.12 17.07 -7.04
N GLU A 12 0.94 17.30 -5.74
CA GLU A 12 1.83 16.75 -4.70
C GLU A 12 1.72 15.24 -4.62
N ILE A 13 0.50 14.69 -4.59
CA ILE A 13 0.27 13.24 -4.65
C ILE A 13 0.86 12.65 -5.95
N ALA A 14 0.57 13.28 -7.09
CA ALA A 14 1.05 12.84 -8.40
C ALA A 14 2.58 12.81 -8.49
N SER A 15 3.28 13.73 -7.80
CA SER A 15 4.74 13.75 -7.76
C SER A 15 5.39 12.58 -6.99
N ILE A 16 4.59 11.84 -6.21
CA ILE A 16 5.02 10.69 -5.42
C ILE A 16 4.56 9.37 -6.09
N VAL A 17 3.32 9.32 -6.55
CA VAL A 17 2.77 8.11 -7.20
C VAL A 17 3.11 8.00 -8.69
N HIS A 18 3.63 9.07 -9.30
CA HIS A 18 3.95 9.20 -10.73
C HIS A 18 2.80 8.76 -11.66
N ASN A 19 1.56 9.02 -11.24
CA ASN A 19 0.36 8.68 -11.97
C ASN A 19 -0.75 9.68 -11.61
N ARG A 20 -0.92 10.70 -12.45
CA ARG A 20 -1.85 11.82 -12.19
C ARG A 20 -3.32 11.37 -12.11
N PRO A 21 -3.84 10.49 -13.00
CA PRO A 21 -5.18 9.94 -12.84
C PRO A 21 -5.39 9.20 -11.51
N LEU A 22 -4.42 8.40 -11.08
CA LEU A 22 -4.46 7.71 -9.79
C LEU A 22 -4.46 8.69 -8.62
N ALA A 23 -3.60 9.71 -8.67
CA ALA A 23 -3.58 10.79 -7.69
C ALA A 23 -4.94 11.49 -7.59
N SER A 24 -5.60 11.74 -8.72
CA SER A 24 -6.94 12.31 -8.73
C SER A 24 -8.00 11.38 -8.14
N ALA A 25 -7.89 10.07 -8.36
CA ALA A 25 -8.80 9.09 -7.78
C ALA A 25 -8.62 8.96 -6.25
N ILE A 26 -7.37 8.95 -5.77
CA ILE A 26 -7.06 9.02 -4.34
C ILE A 26 -7.64 10.30 -3.74
N TYR A 27 -7.41 11.45 -4.41
CA TYR A 27 -7.92 12.72 -3.95
C TYR A 27 -9.43 12.70 -3.76
N ARG A 28 -10.17 12.25 -4.79
CA ARG A 28 -11.64 12.14 -4.73
C ARG A 28 -12.08 11.19 -3.63
N SER A 29 -11.45 10.02 -3.51
CA SER A 29 -11.82 9.01 -2.52
C SER A 29 -11.66 9.51 -1.08
N VAL A 30 -10.54 10.18 -0.81
CA VAL A 30 -10.27 10.78 0.50
C VAL A 30 -11.16 11.98 0.77
N ALA A 31 -11.38 12.86 -0.22
CA ALA A 31 -12.27 14.01 -0.07
C ALA A 31 -13.69 13.54 0.28
N SER A 32 -14.23 12.54 -0.42
CA SER A 32 -15.50 11.90 -0.06
C SER A 32 -15.54 11.43 1.39
N GLY A 33 -14.45 10.87 1.91
CA GLY A 33 -14.37 10.45 3.30
C GLY A 33 -14.34 11.60 4.30
N LEU A 34 -13.57 12.66 4.03
CA LEU A 34 -13.50 13.84 4.88
C LEU A 34 -14.82 14.63 4.91
N ASP A 35 -15.54 14.66 3.80
CA ASP A 35 -16.80 15.39 3.66
C ASP A 35 -18.02 14.58 4.17
N CYS A 36 -17.84 13.28 4.48
CA CYS A 36 -18.94 12.39 4.84
C CYS A 36 -19.13 12.32 6.38
N PRO A 37 -20.26 12.81 6.94
CA PRO A 37 -20.40 12.99 8.39
C PRO A 37 -20.38 11.71 9.23
N PHE A 38 -20.62 10.56 8.62
CA PHE A 38 -20.60 9.28 9.33
C PHE A 38 -19.25 8.56 9.25
N VAL A 39 -18.27 9.13 8.56
CA VAL A 39 -16.95 8.53 8.35
C VAL A 39 -15.96 9.17 9.31
N HIS A 40 -15.30 8.33 10.08
CA HIS A 40 -14.25 8.69 11.02
C HIS A 40 -12.94 8.28 10.41
N LEU A 41 -12.22 9.28 9.91
CA LEU A 41 -10.84 9.19 9.49
C LEU A 41 -9.96 9.73 10.60
N VAL A 42 -8.70 9.30 10.62
CA VAL A 42 -7.74 9.87 11.58
C VAL A 42 -7.71 11.38 11.42
N SER A 43 -7.59 12.13 12.54
CA SER A 43 -7.74 13.59 12.66
C SER A 43 -6.86 14.41 11.69
N CYS A 44 -7.24 14.42 10.43
CA CYS A 44 -6.63 15.12 9.30
C CYS A 44 -7.69 16.09 8.74
N ARG A 45 -7.27 17.30 8.41
CA ARG A 45 -8.15 18.35 7.89
C ARG A 45 -8.16 18.41 6.37
N THR A 46 -7.13 17.85 5.73
CA THR A 46 -6.97 17.92 4.28
C THR A 46 -6.67 16.56 3.67
N VAL A 47 -6.99 16.43 2.38
CA VAL A 47 -6.68 15.24 1.59
C VAL A 47 -5.20 14.90 1.60
N TYR A 48 -4.34 15.92 1.47
CA TYR A 48 -2.89 15.72 1.46
C TYR A 48 -2.37 15.27 2.82
N GLU A 49 -2.90 15.80 3.93
CA GLU A 49 -2.52 15.34 5.27
C GLU A 49 -2.81 13.86 5.47
N LEU A 50 -3.97 13.37 5.04
CA LEU A 50 -4.31 11.95 5.17
C LEU A 50 -3.44 11.07 4.26
N PHE A 51 -3.23 11.48 3.00
CA PHE A 51 -2.31 10.79 2.09
C PHE A 51 -0.89 10.74 2.66
N LYS A 52 -0.38 11.87 3.16
CA LYS A 52 0.94 11.96 3.75
C LYS A 52 1.06 11.10 4.99
N ARG A 53 0.04 11.06 5.85
CA ARG A 53 0.03 10.17 7.02
C ARG A 53 0.11 8.70 6.63
N SER A 54 -0.65 8.29 5.62
CA SER A 54 -0.62 6.94 5.04
C SER A 54 0.77 6.62 4.47
N LEU A 55 1.38 7.55 3.74
CA LEU A 55 2.75 7.46 3.24
C LEU A 55 3.79 7.33 4.36
N ASP A 56 3.71 8.19 5.38
CA ASP A 56 4.64 8.21 6.53
C ASP A 56 4.50 6.92 7.36
N SER A 57 3.30 6.35 7.46
CA SER A 57 3.06 5.04 8.08
C SER A 57 3.76 3.92 7.32
N ALA A 58 3.65 3.89 5.98
CA ALA A 58 4.40 2.94 5.16
C ALA A 58 5.92 3.11 5.24
N ILE A 59 6.42 4.36 5.25
CA ILE A 59 7.85 4.65 5.41
C ILE A 59 8.35 4.16 6.77
N ARG A 60 7.63 4.44 7.85
CA ARG A 60 8.00 3.99 9.19
C ARG A 60 8.10 2.48 9.27
N ASP A 61 7.14 1.75 8.70
CA ASP A 61 7.19 0.29 8.66
C ASP A 61 8.43 -0.23 7.89
N ILE A 62 8.84 0.47 6.83
CA ILE A 62 10.06 0.14 6.07
C ILE A 62 11.32 0.43 6.89
N GLU A 63 11.37 1.58 7.58
CA GLU A 63 12.51 2.03 8.38
C GLU A 63 12.73 1.20 9.64
N GLU A 64 11.65 0.85 10.35
CA GLU A 64 11.68 0.05 11.57
C GLU A 64 11.90 -1.45 11.28
N HIS A 65 11.72 -1.89 10.02
CA HIS A 65 12.01 -3.26 9.64
C HIS A 65 13.51 -3.56 9.80
N PRO A 66 13.92 -4.74 10.34
CA PRO A 66 15.34 -5.09 10.52
C PRO A 66 16.19 -4.98 9.24
N LYS A 67 15.56 -5.13 8.07
CA LYS A 67 16.18 -5.02 6.74
C LYS A 67 16.26 -3.58 6.19
N GLY A 68 15.64 -2.59 6.84
CA GLY A 68 15.68 -1.18 6.42
C GLY A 68 17.11 -0.61 6.41
N LYS A 69 17.88 -0.88 7.48
CA LYS A 69 19.31 -0.52 7.55
C LYS A 69 20.15 -1.20 6.47
N LEU A 70 19.82 -2.46 6.15
CA LEU A 70 20.52 -3.20 5.10
C LEU A 70 20.28 -2.58 3.72
N PHE A 71 19.05 -2.15 3.46
CA PHE A 71 18.69 -1.44 2.23
C PHE A 71 19.42 -0.08 2.11
N GLN A 72 19.56 0.68 3.20
CA GLN A 72 20.37 1.90 3.18
C GLN A 72 21.84 1.61 2.83
N ARG A 73 22.43 0.56 3.42
CA ARG A 73 23.79 0.11 3.07
C ARG A 73 23.89 -0.31 1.61
N LEU A 74 22.85 -0.94 1.05
CA LEU A 74 22.85 -1.31 -0.37
C LEU A 74 22.98 -0.08 -1.27
N ILE A 75 22.24 0.99 -0.99
CA ILE A 75 22.35 2.25 -1.74
C ILE A 75 23.74 2.86 -1.58
N GLU A 76 24.30 2.81 -0.37
CA GLU A 76 25.56 3.47 -0.06
C GLU A 76 26.79 2.73 -0.61
N TYR A 77 26.86 1.41 -0.42
CA TYR A 77 28.07 0.62 -0.65
C TYR A 77 27.95 -0.42 -1.78
N GLY A 78 26.72 -0.83 -2.13
CA GLY A 78 26.48 -1.79 -3.20
C GLY A 78 27.00 -3.22 -2.93
N PRO A 79 26.90 -4.10 -3.95
CA PRO A 79 27.51 -5.43 -3.94
C PRO A 79 29.01 -5.35 -4.25
N HIS A 80 29.71 -6.47 -4.05
CA HIS A 80 31.07 -6.64 -4.58
C HIS A 80 31.08 -6.63 -6.12
N ASN A 81 32.25 -6.36 -6.71
CA ASN A 81 32.45 -6.47 -8.16
C ASN A 81 32.15 -7.91 -8.63
N PRO A 82 31.41 -8.13 -9.74
CA PRO A 82 31.16 -9.46 -10.28
C PRO A 82 32.40 -10.36 -10.43
N ASP A 83 33.57 -9.78 -10.73
CA ASP A 83 34.80 -10.52 -11.00
C ASP A 83 35.52 -11.05 -9.74
N VAL A 84 35.10 -10.65 -8.53
CA VAL A 84 35.71 -11.15 -7.29
C VAL A 84 35.04 -12.44 -6.81
N PRO A 85 35.70 -13.29 -6.00
CA PRO A 85 35.09 -14.49 -5.44
C PRO A 85 33.81 -14.23 -4.63
N GLU A 86 33.04 -15.29 -4.37
CA GLU A 86 31.87 -15.25 -3.50
C GLU A 86 32.21 -14.69 -2.11
N SER A 87 31.38 -13.76 -1.63
CA SER A 87 31.53 -13.13 -0.32
C SER A 87 30.33 -13.52 0.54
N LEU A 88 30.53 -14.50 1.41
CA LEU A 88 29.48 -15.03 2.29
C LEU A 88 29.38 -14.30 3.63
N ILE A 89 30.43 -13.58 4.03
CA ILE A 89 30.56 -12.95 5.34
C ILE A 89 30.49 -11.44 5.18
N SER A 90 29.68 -10.79 6.01
CA SER A 90 29.58 -9.34 6.06
C SER A 90 30.46 -8.77 7.16
N ASP A 91 31.07 -7.61 6.90
CA ASP A 91 31.71 -6.79 7.92
C ASP A 91 30.71 -5.85 8.62
N HIS A 92 29.46 -5.83 8.16
CA HIS A 92 28.36 -4.96 8.58
C HIS A 92 28.63 -3.45 8.49
N LYS A 93 29.70 -3.03 7.80
CA LYS A 93 30.15 -1.63 7.72
C LYS A 93 30.29 -1.14 6.30
N THR A 94 30.73 -2.00 5.38
CA THR A 94 31.03 -1.63 4.00
C THR A 94 30.16 -2.42 3.03
N THR A 95 30.71 -2.74 1.85
CA THR A 95 30.10 -3.51 0.76
C THR A 95 29.33 -4.71 1.29
N LEU A 96 28.18 -4.98 0.68
CA LEU A 96 27.29 -6.06 1.13
C LEU A 96 27.81 -7.41 0.67
N SER A 97 27.66 -8.42 1.53
CA SER A 97 27.86 -9.82 1.15
C SER A 97 26.79 -10.26 0.14
N ASP A 98 27.04 -11.35 -0.58
CA ASP A 98 26.10 -11.86 -1.58
C ASP A 98 24.73 -12.27 -0.97
N PRO A 99 24.69 -12.93 0.21
CA PRO A 99 23.43 -13.18 0.93
C PRO A 99 22.69 -11.92 1.39
N GLU A 100 23.43 -10.88 1.79
CA GLU A 100 22.85 -9.58 2.16
C GLU A 100 22.19 -8.91 0.94
N CYS A 101 22.83 -8.95 -0.22
CA CYS A 101 22.28 -8.45 -1.47
C CYS A 101 20.99 -9.15 -1.85
N GLY A 102 20.97 -10.49 -1.80
CA GLY A 102 19.77 -11.27 -2.05
C GLY A 102 18.63 -10.94 -1.06
N THR A 103 18.98 -10.70 0.20
CA THR A 103 18.03 -10.30 1.25
C THR A 103 17.42 -8.93 0.99
N CYS A 104 18.20 -7.96 0.48
CA CYS A 104 17.70 -6.65 0.08
C CYS A 104 16.73 -6.73 -1.10
N VAL A 105 17.04 -7.54 -2.12
CA VAL A 105 16.14 -7.74 -3.27
C VAL A 105 14.77 -8.25 -2.83
N GLU A 106 14.75 -9.25 -1.95
CA GLU A 106 13.50 -9.75 -1.39
C GLU A 106 12.77 -8.71 -0.54
N PHE A 107 13.51 -7.90 0.22
CA PHE A 107 12.92 -6.84 1.03
C PHE A 107 12.23 -5.77 0.17
N ILE A 108 12.89 -5.28 -0.89
CA ILE A 108 12.30 -4.31 -1.81
C ILE A 108 11.03 -4.89 -2.43
N TYR A 109 11.12 -6.09 -3.02
CA TYR A 109 10.02 -6.69 -3.76
C TYR A 109 8.85 -7.13 -2.87
N SER A 110 9.12 -7.82 -1.76
CA SER A 110 8.09 -8.45 -0.94
C SER A 110 7.58 -7.58 0.20
N HIS A 111 8.34 -6.57 0.63
CA HIS A 111 7.94 -5.70 1.73
C HIS A 111 7.64 -4.27 1.24
N MET A 112 8.62 -3.55 0.68
CA MET A 112 8.46 -2.12 0.35
C MET A 112 7.35 -1.89 -0.69
N VAL A 113 7.40 -2.59 -1.83
CA VAL A 113 6.39 -2.48 -2.89
C VAL A 113 5.00 -2.84 -2.36
N ASN A 114 4.88 -3.93 -1.60
CA ASN A 114 3.59 -4.36 -1.06
C ASN A 114 3.03 -3.39 0.00
N ARG A 115 3.90 -2.73 0.77
CA ARG A 115 3.48 -1.76 1.78
C ARG A 115 2.82 -0.54 1.15
N PHE A 116 3.47 0.09 0.17
CA PHE A 116 2.88 1.21 -0.57
C PHE A 116 1.61 0.80 -1.32
N LYS A 117 1.60 -0.40 -1.91
CA LYS A 117 0.42 -0.93 -2.60
C LYS A 117 -0.79 -1.09 -1.69
N GLY A 118 -0.57 -1.55 -0.46
CA GLY A 118 -1.61 -1.65 0.57
C GLY A 118 -2.22 -0.30 0.88
N GLU A 119 -1.38 0.69 1.17
CA GLU A 119 -1.81 2.07 1.46
C GLU A 119 -2.63 2.68 0.32
N LEU A 120 -2.18 2.55 -0.93
CA LEU A 120 -2.91 3.03 -2.10
C LEU A 120 -4.30 2.38 -2.20
N ALA A 121 -4.40 1.07 -1.95
CA ALA A 121 -5.67 0.35 -2.01
C ALA A 121 -6.62 0.79 -0.89
N GLU A 122 -6.12 0.97 0.34
CA GLU A 122 -6.91 1.47 1.47
C GLU A 122 -7.48 2.87 1.17
N LEU A 123 -6.67 3.80 0.66
CA LEU A 123 -7.14 5.15 0.32
C LEU A 123 -8.19 5.16 -0.80
N LEU A 124 -8.04 4.31 -1.81
CA LEU A 124 -9.01 4.18 -2.92
C LEU A 124 -10.31 3.47 -2.51
N ALA A 125 -10.31 2.73 -1.41
CA ALA A 125 -11.47 1.96 -0.96
C ALA A 125 -12.50 2.82 -0.22
N ILE A 126 -12.09 3.98 0.32
CA ILE A 126 -12.93 4.86 1.16
C ILE A 126 -14.26 5.21 0.44
N ASP A 127 -14.20 5.84 -0.73
CA ASP A 127 -15.41 6.29 -1.44
C ASP A 127 -16.34 5.15 -1.90
N PRO A 128 -15.84 4.05 -2.51
CA PRO A 128 -16.66 2.88 -2.77
C PRO A 128 -17.32 2.29 -1.52
N CYS A 129 -16.63 2.25 -0.38
CA CYS A 129 -17.21 1.79 0.87
C CYS A 129 -18.36 2.71 1.34
N ILE A 130 -18.17 4.03 1.28
CA ILE A 130 -19.21 5.02 1.58
C ILE A 130 -20.45 4.79 0.71
N ALA A 131 -20.25 4.65 -0.60
CA ALA A 131 -21.34 4.41 -1.56
C ALA A 131 -22.14 3.14 -1.22
N LEU A 132 -21.46 2.03 -0.90
CA LEU A 132 -22.12 0.79 -0.49
C LEU A 132 -22.89 0.97 0.81
N ILE A 133 -22.30 1.60 1.84
CA ILE A 133 -22.94 1.81 3.13
C ILE A 133 -24.20 2.67 2.97
N GLN A 134 -24.14 3.76 2.20
CA GLN A 134 -25.30 4.58 1.89
C GLN A 134 -26.39 3.80 1.13
N GLN A 135 -26.01 2.91 0.22
CA GLN A 135 -26.95 2.02 -0.46
C GLN A 135 -27.63 1.06 0.53
N LEU A 136 -26.86 0.47 1.45
CA LEU A 136 -27.37 -0.44 2.48
C LEU A 136 -28.28 0.28 3.48
N ARG A 137 -27.97 1.51 3.87
CA ARG A 137 -28.87 2.36 4.69
C ARG A 137 -30.20 2.63 3.99
N ARG A 138 -30.16 3.06 2.73
CA ARG A 138 -31.37 3.34 1.92
C ARG A 138 -32.26 2.10 1.78
N LYS A 139 -31.66 0.91 1.68
CA LYS A 139 -32.38 -0.37 1.65
C LYS A 139 -32.88 -0.85 3.01
N GLY A 140 -32.52 -0.16 4.10
CA GLY A 140 -32.83 -0.56 5.47
C GLY A 140 -32.02 -1.77 5.95
N HIS A 141 -30.88 -2.06 5.32
CA HIS A 141 -29.96 -3.13 5.73
C HIS A 141 -28.96 -2.67 6.80
N LEU A 142 -28.75 -1.37 6.93
CA LEU A 142 -27.98 -0.76 8.02
C LEU A 142 -28.82 0.34 8.69
N PRO A 143 -28.64 0.60 10.00
CA PRO A 143 -29.25 1.75 10.68
C PRO A 143 -28.79 3.07 10.05
N SER A 144 -29.58 4.14 10.21
CA SER A 144 -29.20 5.49 9.74
C SER A 144 -27.94 6.02 10.42
N ASP A 145 -27.77 5.66 11.70
CA ASP A 145 -26.80 6.29 12.61
C ASP A 145 -25.48 5.51 12.71
N VAL A 146 -25.33 4.44 11.92
CA VAL A 146 -24.07 3.69 11.83
C VAL A 146 -22.91 4.60 11.46
N GLN A 147 -21.76 4.43 12.07
CA GLN A 147 -20.53 5.14 11.79
C GLN A 147 -19.55 4.20 11.09
N LEU A 148 -18.73 4.71 10.17
CA LEU A 148 -17.62 4.00 9.56
C LEU A 148 -16.31 4.53 10.16
N PHE A 149 -15.62 3.71 10.94
CA PHE A 149 -14.25 3.96 11.36
C PHE A 149 -13.29 3.38 10.33
N TRP A 150 -12.14 4.02 10.09
CA TRP A 150 -11.19 3.62 9.05
C TRP A 150 -9.74 3.56 9.53
N GLY A 151 -9.01 2.56 9.05
CA GLY A 151 -7.56 2.43 9.18
C GLY A 151 -7.08 2.35 10.64
N GLU A 152 -6.06 3.16 10.97
CA GLU A 152 -5.35 3.12 12.27
C GLU A 152 -6.23 3.42 13.48
N MET A 153 -7.42 4.00 13.29
CA MET A 153 -8.38 4.25 14.37
C MET A 153 -8.92 2.95 14.97
N ILE A 154 -8.81 1.84 14.25
CA ILE A 154 -9.31 0.54 14.63
C ILE A 154 -8.16 -0.29 15.18
N GLN A 155 -8.21 -0.60 16.47
CA GLN A 155 -7.24 -1.49 17.08
C GLN A 155 -7.92 -2.65 17.80
N GLU A 156 -7.47 -3.86 17.51
CA GLU A 156 -8.02 -5.11 18.05
C GLU A 156 -6.97 -5.80 18.93
N ARG A 157 -7.43 -6.52 19.95
CA ARG A 157 -6.52 -7.35 20.75
C ARG A 157 -6.07 -8.57 19.95
N ARG A 158 -4.77 -8.87 20.03
CA ARG A 158 -4.19 -10.11 19.49
C ARG A 158 -4.19 -11.20 20.56
N LYS A 159 -4.45 -12.45 20.19
CA LYS A 159 -4.20 -13.60 21.08
C LYS A 159 -2.70 -13.90 21.12
N VAL A 160 -2.15 -14.00 22.32
CA VAL A 160 -0.74 -14.31 22.58
C VAL A 160 -0.67 -15.57 23.42
N LYS A 161 0.25 -16.48 23.07
CA LYS A 161 0.53 -17.69 23.83
C LYS A 161 1.41 -17.33 25.02
N THR A 162 1.00 -17.69 26.24
CA THR A 162 1.80 -17.50 27.45
C THR A 162 2.96 -18.50 27.49
N LYS A 163 3.92 -18.29 28.40
CA LYS A 163 5.02 -19.24 28.64
C LYS A 163 4.51 -20.64 29.03
N GLU A 164 3.35 -20.70 29.68
CA GLU A 164 2.65 -21.92 30.09
C GLU A 164 1.83 -22.56 28.96
N GLY A 165 1.79 -21.92 27.78
CA GLY A 165 1.08 -22.42 26.61
C GLY A 165 -0.38 -22.02 26.49
N ASN A 166 -0.93 -21.29 27.46
CA ASN A 166 -2.31 -20.79 27.44
C ASN A 166 -2.48 -19.60 26.48
N LEU A 167 -3.65 -19.44 25.88
CA LEU A 167 -3.96 -18.29 25.02
C LEU A 167 -4.60 -17.17 25.85
N GLN A 168 -3.96 -16.01 25.89
CA GLN A 168 -4.51 -14.81 26.52
C GLN A 168 -4.61 -13.65 25.53
N TRP A 169 -5.44 -12.66 25.85
CA TRP A 169 -5.49 -11.41 25.09
C TRP A 169 -4.27 -10.55 25.41
N GLY A 170 -3.51 -10.18 24.38
CA GLY A 170 -2.36 -9.29 24.47
C GLY A 170 -2.74 -7.82 24.30
N SER A 171 -1.76 -7.03 23.82
CA SER A 171 -1.92 -5.62 23.50
C SER A 171 -2.81 -5.39 22.27
N PHE A 172 -3.26 -4.14 22.11
CA PHE A 172 -3.93 -3.67 20.91
C PHE A 172 -2.94 -3.56 19.74
N THR A 173 -3.40 -3.96 18.55
CA THR A 173 -2.67 -3.90 17.28
C THR A 173 -3.61 -3.42 16.18
N LYS A 174 -3.12 -3.00 15.00
CA LYS A 174 -3.97 -2.63 13.84
C LYS A 174 -5.04 -3.71 13.61
N GLY A 175 -6.30 -3.26 13.60
CA GLY A 175 -7.48 -4.08 13.39
C GLY A 175 -7.83 -4.21 11.91
N ALA A 176 -9.12 -4.30 11.61
CA ALA A 176 -9.65 -4.27 10.25
C ALA A 176 -9.39 -2.92 9.56
N ASP A 177 -9.42 -2.90 8.23
CA ASP A 177 -9.22 -1.68 7.45
C ASP A 177 -10.40 -0.71 7.59
N GLY A 178 -11.61 -1.24 7.81
CA GLY A 178 -12.78 -0.45 8.17
C GLY A 178 -13.73 -1.19 9.10
N LEU A 179 -14.46 -0.44 9.93
CA LEU A 179 -15.41 -0.99 10.91
C LEU A 179 -16.68 -0.16 10.91
N LEU A 180 -17.82 -0.83 10.77
CA LEU A 180 -19.13 -0.21 10.95
C LEU A 180 -19.59 -0.41 12.39
N ALA A 181 -19.84 0.67 13.11
CA ALA A 181 -20.28 0.59 14.49
C ALA A 181 -21.31 1.68 14.86
N GLU A 182 -22.07 1.44 15.91
CA GLU A 182 -23.11 2.33 16.43
C GLU A 182 -22.96 2.38 17.95
N GLU A 183 -22.81 3.58 18.52
CA GLU A 183 -22.86 3.76 19.98
C GLU A 183 -24.32 3.81 20.42
N VAL A 184 -24.70 2.92 21.33
CA VAL A 184 -26.04 2.84 21.90
C VAL A 184 -25.95 3.29 23.35
N SER A 185 -26.44 4.49 23.62
CA SER A 185 -26.61 5.01 24.98
C SER A 185 -27.95 4.52 25.53
N ASP A 186 -27.93 3.78 26.64
CA ASP A 186 -29.16 3.43 27.33
C ASP A 186 -29.63 4.63 28.16
N ARG A 187 -30.60 5.38 27.62
CA ARG A 187 -31.17 6.56 28.29
C ARG A 187 -31.89 6.23 29.62
N HIS A 188 -32.18 4.96 29.89
CA HIS A 188 -32.96 4.53 31.06
C HIS A 188 -32.15 3.80 32.13
N SER A 189 -30.89 3.44 31.88
CA SER A 189 -30.02 2.87 32.91
C SER A 189 -28.76 3.72 33.09
N LYS A 190 -28.24 3.78 34.32
CA LYS A 190 -26.90 4.31 34.61
C LYS A 190 -25.77 3.42 34.04
N SER A 191 -26.08 2.51 33.11
CA SER A 191 -25.11 1.58 32.55
C SER A 191 -24.29 2.24 31.44
N PHE A 192 -23.09 1.71 31.26
CA PHE A 192 -22.09 2.20 30.33
C PHE A 192 -22.61 2.15 28.89
N ASP A 193 -22.22 3.13 28.07
CA ASP A 193 -22.45 3.09 26.62
C ASP A 193 -22.05 1.72 26.07
N THR A 194 -22.83 1.19 25.13
CA THR A 194 -22.51 -0.06 24.42
C THR A 194 -22.17 0.25 22.98
N LEU A 195 -21.07 -0.29 22.48
CA LEU A 195 -20.71 -0.21 21.07
C LEU A 195 -21.22 -1.45 20.33
N LYS A 196 -22.10 -1.23 19.37
CA LYS A 196 -22.62 -2.27 18.50
C LYS A 196 -21.82 -2.33 17.21
N VAL A 197 -21.18 -3.45 16.93
CA VAL A 197 -20.44 -3.67 15.68
C VAL A 197 -21.39 -4.25 14.64
N LEU A 198 -21.54 -3.55 13.53
CA LEU A 198 -22.52 -3.83 12.47
C LEU A 198 -21.85 -4.37 11.19
N GLY A 199 -20.55 -4.14 11.02
CA GLY A 199 -19.82 -4.63 9.86
C GLY A 199 -18.31 -4.45 9.92
N ILE A 200 -17.61 -5.17 9.04
CA ILE A 200 -16.16 -5.17 8.91
C ILE A 200 -15.81 -5.04 7.42
N VAL A 201 -14.85 -4.18 7.13
CA VAL A 201 -14.26 -3.97 5.81
C VAL A 201 -12.84 -4.52 5.80
N GLU A 202 -12.52 -5.31 4.78
CA GLU A 202 -11.17 -5.80 4.51
C GLU A 202 -10.77 -5.44 3.08
N VAL A 203 -9.65 -4.75 2.93
CA VAL A 203 -9.12 -4.25 1.66
C VAL A 203 -7.93 -5.10 1.23
N LYS A 204 -7.96 -5.55 -0.02
CA LYS A 204 -6.82 -6.22 -0.66
C LYS A 204 -6.31 -5.36 -1.80
N SER A 205 -4.99 -5.31 -1.92
CA SER A 205 -4.29 -4.58 -2.97
C SER A 205 -3.85 -5.48 -4.15
N MET A 206 -4.29 -6.73 -4.14
CA MET A 206 -4.03 -7.74 -5.16
C MET A 206 -5.21 -8.71 -5.30
N SER A 207 -5.24 -9.48 -6.39
CA SER A 207 -6.18 -10.60 -6.49
C SER A 207 -5.91 -11.57 -5.34
N TYR A 208 -6.94 -11.83 -4.55
CA TYR A 208 -6.86 -12.69 -3.38
C TYR A 208 -8.05 -13.65 -3.38
N PRO A 209 -7.84 -14.95 -3.08
CA PRO A 209 -8.93 -15.90 -3.02
C PRO A 209 -9.98 -15.44 -2.01
N MET A 210 -11.24 -15.37 -2.45
CA MET A 210 -12.36 -14.87 -1.63
C MET A 210 -12.47 -15.57 -0.28
N GLN A 211 -12.30 -16.89 -0.25
CA GLN A 211 -12.32 -17.67 0.98
C GLN A 211 -11.29 -17.19 1.99
N LYS A 212 -10.08 -16.81 1.55
CA LYS A 212 -9.05 -16.28 2.44
C LYS A 212 -9.41 -14.89 2.97
N VAL A 213 -10.02 -14.02 2.14
CA VAL A 213 -10.52 -12.72 2.63
C VAL A 213 -11.62 -12.93 3.68
N ALA A 214 -12.56 -13.84 3.41
CA ALA A 214 -13.63 -14.18 4.35
C ALA A 214 -13.07 -14.75 5.67
N THR A 215 -12.05 -15.62 5.61
CA THR A 215 -11.36 -16.12 6.81
C THR A 215 -10.70 -14.99 7.60
N GLN A 216 -10.12 -14.00 6.92
CA GLN A 216 -9.53 -12.85 7.60
C GLN A 216 -10.60 -12.00 8.29
N ILE A 217 -11.69 -11.66 7.58
CA ILE A 217 -12.84 -10.96 8.19
C ILE A 217 -13.34 -11.73 9.42
N ASN A 218 -13.52 -13.05 9.32
CA ASN A 218 -13.92 -13.87 10.47
C ASN A 218 -12.90 -13.82 11.61
N SER A 219 -11.60 -13.70 11.30
CA SER A 219 -10.56 -13.53 12.32
C SER A 219 -10.70 -12.19 13.05
N HIS A 220 -11.04 -11.10 12.35
CA HIS A 220 -11.39 -9.82 12.98
C HIS A 220 -12.61 -9.96 13.91
N ILE A 221 -13.69 -10.58 13.43
CA ILE A 221 -14.89 -10.86 14.26
C ILE A 221 -14.52 -11.61 15.54
N MET A 222 -13.65 -12.60 15.43
CA MET A 222 -13.20 -13.38 16.59
C MET A 222 -12.32 -12.56 17.55
N ARG A 223 -11.53 -11.61 17.06
CA ARG A 223 -10.71 -10.71 17.88
C ARG A 223 -11.53 -9.69 18.65
N LEU A 224 -12.71 -9.29 18.16
CA LEU A 224 -13.63 -8.39 18.89
C LEU A 224 -14.03 -8.94 20.28
N ARG A 225 -13.97 -10.27 20.49
CA ARG A 225 -14.19 -10.89 21.81
C ARG A 225 -13.17 -10.47 22.87
N GLY A 226 -12.02 -9.91 22.47
CA GLY A 226 -11.00 -9.37 23.38
C GLY A 226 -11.21 -7.89 23.71
N GLY A 227 -12.18 -7.22 23.11
CA GLY A 227 -12.29 -5.77 23.14
C GLY A 227 -11.72 -5.11 21.89
N ILE A 228 -12.06 -3.85 21.70
CA ILE A 228 -11.61 -3.01 20.59
C ILE A 228 -11.27 -1.62 21.13
N LYS A 229 -10.30 -0.95 20.52
CA LYS A 229 -10.02 0.45 20.74
C LYS A 229 -10.36 1.21 19.47
N LEU A 230 -11.27 2.16 19.58
CA LEU A 230 -11.74 3.02 18.50
C LEU A 230 -11.46 4.47 18.87
N GLU A 231 -10.71 5.17 18.03
CA GLU A 231 -10.36 6.58 18.27
C GLU A 231 -9.74 6.81 19.67
N GLY A 232 -8.94 5.86 20.14
CA GLY A 232 -8.34 5.94 21.47
C GLY A 232 -9.28 5.53 22.63
N LYS A 233 -10.59 5.42 22.43
CA LYS A 233 -11.57 4.92 23.41
C LYS A 233 -11.56 3.39 23.42
N GLU A 234 -11.34 2.80 24.59
CA GLU A 234 -11.32 1.35 24.76
C GLU A 234 -12.70 0.81 25.13
N TRP A 235 -13.13 -0.19 24.39
CA TRP A 235 -14.36 -0.93 24.61
C TRP A 235 -14.02 -2.37 24.98
N THR A 236 -14.33 -2.75 26.21
CA THR A 236 -14.15 -4.13 26.66
C THR A 236 -15.21 -5.05 26.06
N SER A 237 -15.00 -6.36 26.12
CA SER A 237 -15.94 -7.36 25.60
C SER A 237 -17.36 -7.21 26.15
N ASN A 238 -17.52 -6.69 27.38
CA ASN A 238 -18.81 -6.54 28.03
C ASN A 238 -19.61 -5.34 27.49
N HIS A 239 -18.92 -4.36 26.88
CA HIS A 239 -19.51 -3.18 26.27
C HIS A 239 -19.57 -3.30 24.74
N LEU A 240 -19.29 -4.49 24.21
CA LEU A 240 -19.31 -4.77 22.78
C LEU A 240 -20.43 -5.74 22.43
N SER A 241 -21.29 -5.31 21.52
CA SER A 241 -22.31 -6.15 20.94
C SER A 241 -21.98 -6.43 19.48
N VAL A 242 -21.50 -7.63 19.20
CA VAL A 242 -21.40 -8.16 17.82
C VAL A 242 -22.73 -8.84 17.49
N ALA A 243 -23.78 -8.05 17.41
CA ALA A 243 -25.15 -8.55 17.25
C ALA A 243 -25.59 -8.59 15.79
N PRO A 244 -26.54 -9.47 15.44
CA PRO A 244 -27.34 -9.24 14.26
C PRO A 244 -28.03 -7.87 14.34
N ILE A 245 -28.07 -7.14 13.23
CA ILE A 245 -28.69 -5.83 13.11
C ILE A 245 -30.20 -6.03 13.25
N ASN A 246 -30.83 -5.40 14.24
CA ASN A 246 -32.28 -5.34 14.37
C ASN A 246 -32.77 -4.22 13.47
N THR A 247 -33.56 -4.57 12.46
CA THR A 247 -34.14 -3.59 11.54
C THR A 247 -35.60 -3.32 11.89
N PRO A 248 -36.16 -2.15 11.48
CA PRO A 248 -37.58 -1.85 11.64
C PRO A 248 -38.49 -2.95 11.06
N LYS A 249 -38.00 -3.74 10.11
CA LYS A 249 -38.71 -4.84 9.44
C LYS A 249 -38.65 -6.19 10.20
N LYS A 250 -38.27 -6.23 11.48
CA LYS A 250 -38.16 -7.45 12.32
C LYS A 250 -37.29 -8.59 11.73
N LYS A 251 -36.41 -8.31 10.76
CA LYS A 251 -35.40 -9.28 10.30
C LYS A 251 -34.09 -9.06 11.06
N LYS A 252 -33.60 -10.12 11.73
CA LYS A 252 -32.23 -10.20 12.25
C LYS A 252 -31.28 -10.25 11.05
N LEU A 253 -30.65 -9.12 10.71
CA LEU A 253 -29.63 -9.09 9.67
C LEU A 253 -28.28 -9.50 10.25
N LYS A 254 -27.49 -10.25 9.50
CA LYS A 254 -26.15 -10.65 9.92
C LYS A 254 -25.20 -9.46 9.82
N LEU A 255 -24.07 -9.55 10.52
CA LEU A 255 -22.96 -8.61 10.39
C LEU A 255 -22.59 -8.41 8.90
N ALA A 256 -22.44 -7.16 8.46
CA ALA A 256 -21.99 -6.84 7.12
C ALA A 256 -20.48 -7.18 6.97
N ARG A 257 -20.15 -8.05 6.02
CA ARG A 257 -18.77 -8.43 5.68
C ARG A 257 -18.46 -7.84 4.32
N ILE A 258 -17.60 -6.84 4.26
CA ILE A 258 -17.28 -6.12 3.03
C ILE A 258 -15.83 -6.45 2.66
N MET A 259 -15.62 -7.02 1.49
CA MET A 259 -14.30 -7.19 0.90
C MET A 259 -14.11 -6.20 -0.22
N VAL A 260 -12.94 -5.56 -0.28
CA VAL A 260 -12.56 -4.66 -1.37
C VAL A 260 -11.37 -5.25 -2.10
N VAL A 261 -11.48 -5.35 -3.42
CA VAL A 261 -10.43 -5.91 -4.28
C VAL A 261 -10.21 -5.02 -5.50
N PRO A 262 -8.99 -4.95 -6.05
CA PRO A 262 -8.75 -4.27 -7.32
C PRO A 262 -9.39 -5.03 -8.48
N SER A 263 -9.61 -4.32 -9.57
CA SER A 263 -9.98 -4.92 -10.85
C SER A 263 -8.80 -5.65 -11.52
N THR A 264 -9.07 -6.31 -12.63
CA THR A 264 -8.12 -7.20 -13.32
C THR A 264 -7.68 -6.70 -14.69
N TRP A 265 -8.08 -5.49 -15.10
CA TRP A 265 -7.64 -4.92 -16.37
C TRP A 265 -6.12 -4.71 -16.40
N LYS A 266 -5.56 -4.71 -17.60
CA LYS A 266 -4.11 -4.71 -17.84
C LYS A 266 -3.66 -3.36 -18.39
N LEU A 267 -2.48 -2.91 -17.96
CA LEU A 267 -1.86 -1.71 -18.54
C LEU A 267 -1.46 -1.95 -20.00
N SER A 268 -1.45 -0.91 -20.83
CA SER A 268 -0.91 -1.04 -22.19
C SER A 268 0.56 -1.44 -22.15
N ARG A 269 0.96 -2.33 -23.06
CA ARG A 269 2.37 -2.70 -23.29
C ARG A 269 2.95 -1.98 -24.51
N GLU A 270 2.21 -1.03 -25.07
CA GLU A 270 2.72 -0.16 -26.12
C GLU A 270 3.87 0.69 -25.61
N TRP A 271 4.82 0.94 -26.50
CA TRP A 271 5.97 1.80 -26.25
C TRP A 271 6.50 2.30 -27.58
N HIS A 272 7.22 3.41 -27.53
CA HIS A 272 8.01 3.90 -28.66
C HIS A 272 9.33 4.50 -28.17
N SER A 273 10.32 4.53 -29.04
CA SER A 273 11.63 5.10 -28.73
C SER A 273 11.75 6.48 -29.37
N VAL A 274 12.13 7.49 -28.58
CA VAL A 274 12.42 8.85 -29.05
C VAL A 274 13.90 9.16 -28.90
N LYS A 275 14.40 10.06 -29.74
CA LYS A 275 15.78 10.55 -29.63
C LYS A 275 15.82 11.61 -28.53
N ALA A 276 16.72 11.45 -27.57
CA ALA A 276 16.97 12.38 -26.47
C ALA A 276 18.41 12.89 -26.51
N ASP A 277 18.70 13.98 -25.79
CA ASP A 277 20.04 14.61 -25.78
C ASP A 277 21.16 13.65 -25.37
N LYS A 278 20.85 12.68 -24.52
CA LYS A 278 21.77 11.65 -24.01
C LYS A 278 21.55 10.26 -24.65
N GLY A 279 20.94 10.21 -25.84
CA GLY A 279 20.78 8.98 -26.61
C GLY A 279 19.32 8.68 -26.97
N ARG A 280 18.80 7.57 -26.44
CA ARG A 280 17.45 7.07 -26.75
C ARG A 280 16.65 7.00 -25.47
N GLU A 281 15.39 7.43 -25.53
CA GLU A 281 14.44 7.34 -24.43
C GLU A 281 13.25 6.48 -24.84
N ILE A 282 12.81 5.60 -23.94
CA ILE A 282 11.63 4.76 -24.15
C ILE A 282 10.45 5.46 -23.52
N VAL A 283 9.45 5.77 -24.34
CA VAL A 283 8.25 6.47 -23.94
C VAL A 283 7.10 5.47 -23.88
N LEU A 284 6.54 5.34 -22.68
CA LEU A 284 5.30 4.60 -22.43
C LEU A 284 4.10 5.53 -22.62
N PRO A 285 2.91 4.99 -22.96
CA PRO A 285 1.68 5.77 -22.94
C PRO A 285 1.48 6.42 -21.58
N GLU A 286 1.09 7.69 -21.60
CA GLU A 286 0.67 8.40 -20.38
C GLU A 286 -0.46 7.62 -19.69
N PRO A 287 -0.46 7.53 -18.35
CA PRO A 287 -1.57 6.92 -17.64
C PRO A 287 -2.89 7.61 -18.01
N SER A 288 -3.90 6.83 -18.40
CA SER A 288 -5.25 7.33 -18.68
C SER A 288 -6.15 7.22 -17.47
N GLU A 289 -7.19 8.06 -17.39
CA GLU A 289 -8.28 7.83 -16.44
C GLU A 289 -8.97 6.49 -16.71
N THR A 290 -9.30 5.78 -15.64
CA THR A 290 -10.09 4.56 -15.74
C THR A 290 -11.55 4.92 -16.03
N GLN A 291 -12.08 4.39 -17.14
CA GLN A 291 -13.50 4.51 -17.48
C GLN A 291 -14.39 3.58 -16.66
N LEU A 292 -13.79 2.73 -15.82
CA LEU A 292 -14.52 1.77 -14.99
C LEU A 292 -15.03 2.45 -13.73
N GLN A 293 -16.23 2.07 -13.31
CA GLN A 293 -16.78 2.44 -12.01
C GLN A 293 -16.60 1.29 -11.01
N ALA A 294 -16.67 1.62 -9.72
CA ALA A 294 -16.67 0.60 -8.68
C ALA A 294 -17.89 -0.32 -8.86
N ARG A 295 -17.67 -1.64 -8.74
CA ARG A 295 -18.73 -2.64 -8.85
C ARG A 295 -19.06 -3.23 -7.49
N PHE A 296 -20.34 -3.36 -7.20
CA PHE A 296 -20.87 -3.89 -5.94
C PHE A 296 -21.59 -5.21 -6.21
N GLU A 297 -21.17 -6.27 -5.54
CA GLU A 297 -21.72 -7.61 -5.68
C GLU A 297 -22.02 -8.18 -4.28
N GLU A 298 -23.25 -8.64 -4.03
CA GLU A 298 -23.56 -9.44 -2.84
C GLU A 298 -23.33 -10.91 -3.19
N LEU A 299 -22.28 -11.49 -2.63
CA LEU A 299 -21.87 -12.87 -2.91
C LEU A 299 -22.71 -13.88 -2.13
N GLU A 300 -23.02 -13.53 -0.89
CA GLU A 300 -23.88 -14.25 0.02
C GLU A 300 -24.58 -13.23 0.92
N SER A 301 -25.60 -13.65 1.69
CA SER A 301 -26.27 -12.76 2.63
C SER A 301 -25.29 -11.98 3.52
N ASN A 302 -25.27 -10.65 3.36
CA ASN A 302 -24.38 -9.71 4.05
C ASN A 302 -22.88 -9.93 3.79
N LEU A 303 -22.50 -10.61 2.70
CA LEU A 303 -21.13 -10.68 2.20
C LEU A 303 -21.03 -9.91 0.89
N TRP A 304 -20.43 -8.73 0.96
CA TRP A 304 -20.32 -7.81 -0.16
C TRP A 304 -18.90 -7.77 -0.69
N LYS A 305 -18.79 -7.77 -2.01
CA LYS A 305 -17.54 -7.53 -2.73
C LYS A 305 -17.63 -6.21 -3.47
N ILE A 306 -16.65 -5.36 -3.22
CA ILE A 306 -16.40 -4.13 -3.96
C ILE A 306 -15.20 -4.39 -4.88
N THR A 307 -15.39 -4.22 -6.19
CA THR A 307 -14.28 -4.22 -7.15
C THR A 307 -13.93 -2.79 -7.51
N LEU A 308 -12.70 -2.37 -7.22
CA LEU A 308 -12.22 -1.02 -7.48
C LEU A 308 -12.05 -0.75 -8.99
N PRO A 309 -12.24 0.49 -9.45
CA PRO A 309 -11.89 0.93 -10.80
C PRO A 309 -10.43 0.70 -11.19
N TRP A 310 -9.55 0.61 -10.20
CA TRP A 310 -8.10 0.45 -10.37
C TRP A 310 -7.69 -1.01 -10.32
N SER A 311 -6.81 -1.40 -11.24
CA SER A 311 -6.37 -2.78 -11.37
C SER A 311 -5.19 -3.11 -10.47
N VAL A 312 -4.95 -4.42 -10.30
CA VAL A 312 -3.73 -4.95 -9.68
C VAL A 312 -2.48 -4.37 -10.34
N GLU A 313 -2.48 -4.23 -11.66
CA GLU A 313 -1.32 -3.70 -12.38
C GLU A 313 -1.13 -2.20 -12.20
N GLY A 314 -2.22 -1.42 -12.24
CA GLY A 314 -2.16 0.02 -11.95
C GLY A 314 -1.62 0.30 -10.54
N LEU A 315 -2.10 -0.46 -9.55
CA LEU A 315 -1.59 -0.36 -8.17
C LEU A 315 -0.13 -0.80 -8.06
N ASN A 316 0.26 -1.89 -8.73
CA ASN A 316 1.67 -2.32 -8.73
C ASN A 316 2.57 -1.25 -9.37
N GLN A 317 2.22 -0.72 -10.55
CA GLN A 317 3.01 0.33 -11.21
C GLN A 317 3.25 1.50 -10.25
N ALA A 318 2.18 2.08 -9.69
CA ALA A 318 2.30 3.19 -8.76
C ALA A 318 3.12 2.84 -7.50
N SER A 319 3.02 1.61 -7.01
CA SER A 319 3.81 1.17 -5.85
C SER A 319 5.30 1.04 -6.16
N TYR A 320 5.65 0.59 -7.37
CA TYR A 320 7.04 0.59 -7.83
C TYR A 320 7.56 2.03 -7.95
N GLU A 321 6.77 2.94 -8.51
CA GLU A 321 7.13 4.35 -8.60
C GLU A 321 7.30 4.99 -7.22
N MET A 322 6.42 4.71 -6.26
CA MET A 322 6.57 5.17 -4.88
C MET A 322 7.81 4.59 -4.20
N THR A 323 8.15 3.33 -4.49
CA THR A 323 9.38 2.70 -3.99
C THR A 323 10.61 3.39 -4.57
N PHE A 324 10.56 3.72 -5.86
CA PHE A 324 11.63 4.42 -6.56
C PHE A 324 11.77 5.89 -6.09
N TRP A 325 10.65 6.58 -5.85
CA TRP A 325 10.62 7.87 -5.19
C TRP A 325 11.25 7.81 -3.79
N TYR A 326 10.91 6.80 -2.98
CA TYR A 326 11.49 6.60 -1.65
C TYR A 326 13.01 6.35 -1.71
N MET A 327 13.47 5.52 -2.65
CA MET A 327 14.90 5.31 -2.93
C MET A 327 15.62 6.64 -3.21
N SER A 328 15.00 7.55 -3.98
CA SER A 328 15.58 8.87 -4.23
C SER A 328 15.66 9.74 -2.96
N GLN A 329 14.72 9.60 -2.01
CA GLN A 329 14.80 10.28 -0.72
C GLN A 329 15.94 9.72 0.14
N VAL A 330 16.09 8.40 0.19
CA VAL A 330 17.22 7.76 0.89
C VAL A 330 18.56 8.15 0.29
N GLY A 331 18.68 8.13 -1.04
CA GLY A 331 19.89 8.60 -1.72
C GLY A 331 20.17 10.08 -1.47
N SER A 332 19.14 10.93 -1.43
CA SER A 332 19.29 12.33 -1.04
C SER A 332 19.88 12.51 0.35
N HIS A 333 19.62 11.58 1.28
CA HIS A 333 20.21 11.59 2.60
C HIS A 333 21.65 11.05 2.58
N VAL A 334 21.87 9.91 1.92
CA VAL A 334 23.20 9.25 1.84
C VAL A 334 24.24 10.14 1.16
N TYR A 335 23.88 10.79 0.05
CA TYR A 335 24.79 11.60 -0.76
C TYR A 335 24.81 13.09 -0.41
N LYS A 336 24.05 13.55 0.59
CA LYS A 336 23.94 14.99 0.92
C LYS A 336 25.30 15.65 1.20
N ASN A 337 26.17 14.93 1.91
CA ASN A 337 27.45 15.42 2.41
C ASN A 337 28.63 14.51 2.01
N LYS A 338 28.45 13.69 0.96
CA LYS A 338 29.48 12.75 0.48
C LYS A 338 29.91 13.12 -0.93
N THR A 339 31.15 12.82 -1.26
CA THR A 339 31.63 12.88 -2.64
C THR A 339 30.88 11.85 -3.47
N PHE A 340 30.36 12.28 -4.62
CA PHE A 340 29.74 11.37 -5.57
C PHE A 340 30.75 10.36 -6.12
N PRO A 341 30.30 9.17 -6.54
CA PRO A 341 31.10 8.29 -7.37
C PRO A 341 31.60 9.03 -8.62
N LYS A 342 32.79 8.64 -9.09
CA LYS A 342 33.39 9.23 -10.29
C LYS A 342 32.44 9.11 -11.49
N GLY A 343 32.22 10.21 -12.19
CA GLY A 343 31.30 10.30 -13.32
C GLY A 343 29.86 10.67 -12.96
N TRP A 344 29.53 10.84 -11.68
CA TRP A 344 28.20 11.26 -11.21
C TRP A 344 28.19 12.70 -10.68
N GLU A 345 29.25 13.45 -10.86
CA GLU A 345 29.43 14.80 -10.31
C GLU A 345 28.39 15.80 -10.83
N TYR A 346 27.76 15.51 -11.97
CA TYR A 346 26.69 16.31 -12.55
C TYR A 346 25.30 16.01 -11.97
N MET A 347 25.16 14.93 -11.18
CA MET A 347 23.88 14.48 -10.64
C MET A 347 23.55 15.19 -9.34
N THR A 348 22.26 15.42 -9.10
CA THR A 348 21.77 15.78 -7.77
C THR A 348 21.84 14.57 -6.82
N PRO A 349 21.83 14.77 -5.48
CA PRO A 349 21.78 13.66 -4.52
C PRO A 349 20.60 12.69 -4.73
N LYS A 350 19.44 13.22 -5.16
CA LYS A 350 18.27 12.40 -5.52
C LYS A 350 18.55 11.54 -6.76
N GLU A 351 19.23 12.13 -7.75
CA GLU A 351 19.59 11.44 -8.99
C GLU A 351 20.62 10.33 -8.78
N ALA A 352 21.63 10.59 -7.96
CA ALA A 352 22.58 9.58 -7.53
C ALA A 352 21.88 8.41 -6.80
N GLY A 353 20.91 8.72 -5.94
CA GLY A 353 20.12 7.71 -5.23
C GLY A 353 19.41 6.70 -6.13
N TYR A 354 18.68 7.22 -7.12
CA TYR A 354 17.95 6.35 -8.03
C TYR A 354 18.87 5.63 -9.03
N ASN A 355 20.00 6.22 -9.42
CA ASN A 355 20.96 5.55 -10.29
C ASN A 355 21.75 4.47 -9.55
N ALA A 356 22.05 4.68 -8.27
CA ALA A 356 22.65 3.66 -7.41
C ALA A 356 21.82 2.39 -7.39
N ILE A 357 20.51 2.47 -7.13
CA ILE A 357 19.71 1.25 -7.06
C ILE A 357 19.61 0.52 -8.41
N LYS A 358 19.53 1.25 -9.53
CA LYS A 358 19.55 0.66 -10.88
C LYS A 358 20.86 -0.09 -11.13
N MET A 359 21.98 0.54 -10.80
CA MET A 359 23.31 -0.06 -10.92
C MET A 359 23.47 -1.28 -9.99
N MET A 360 22.99 -1.22 -8.75
CA MET A 360 23.07 -2.37 -7.84
C MET A 360 22.23 -3.54 -8.34
N LEU A 361 21.01 -3.28 -8.82
CA LEU A 361 20.14 -4.32 -9.39
C LEU A 361 20.67 -4.90 -10.70
N TYR A 362 21.57 -4.19 -11.39
CA TYR A 362 22.33 -4.72 -12.51
C TYR A 362 23.43 -5.68 -12.06
N TYR A 363 24.22 -5.30 -11.04
CA TYR A 363 25.35 -6.11 -10.58
C TYR A 363 24.95 -7.31 -9.73
N ILE A 364 23.90 -7.22 -8.92
CA ILE A 364 23.47 -8.31 -8.01
C ILE A 364 23.21 -9.63 -8.75
N PRO A 365 22.48 -9.67 -9.88
CA PRO A 365 22.29 -10.90 -10.66
C PRO A 365 23.56 -11.54 -11.24
N LEU A 366 24.66 -10.77 -11.33
CA LEU A 366 25.95 -11.27 -11.80
C LEU A 366 26.78 -11.91 -10.67
N ARG A 367 26.27 -11.86 -9.43
CA ARG A 367 26.88 -12.42 -8.22
C ARG A 367 26.23 -13.74 -7.81
N TYR A 368 26.77 -14.37 -6.76
CA TYR A 368 26.28 -15.63 -6.21
C TYR A 368 24.99 -15.44 -5.39
N ILE A 369 23.85 -15.49 -6.07
CA ILE A 369 22.53 -15.43 -5.43
C ILE A 369 21.65 -16.59 -5.87
N SER A 370 20.61 -16.89 -5.07
CA SER A 370 19.66 -17.95 -5.45
C SER A 370 18.93 -17.60 -6.75
N THR A 371 18.50 -18.61 -7.51
CA THR A 371 17.70 -18.44 -8.74
C THR A 371 16.47 -17.56 -8.52
N ARG A 372 15.83 -17.69 -7.34
CA ARG A 372 14.67 -16.87 -6.96
C ARG A 372 15.07 -15.41 -6.83
N GLN A 373 16.14 -15.10 -6.09
CA GLN A 373 16.63 -13.73 -5.91
C GLN A 373 17.07 -13.12 -7.24
N GLY A 374 17.73 -13.89 -8.11
CA GLY A 374 18.08 -13.44 -9.47
C GLY A 374 16.86 -13.03 -10.29
N ARG A 375 15.79 -13.84 -10.31
CA ARG A 375 14.54 -13.49 -10.99
C ARG A 375 13.90 -12.22 -10.43
N LEU A 376 13.91 -12.04 -9.11
CA LEU A 376 13.38 -10.84 -8.47
C LEU A 376 14.22 -9.61 -8.80
N ALA A 377 15.54 -9.72 -8.74
CA ALA A 377 16.46 -8.63 -9.08
C ALA A 377 16.32 -8.21 -10.54
N THR A 378 16.26 -9.17 -11.48
CA THR A 378 15.97 -8.91 -12.90
C THR A 378 14.65 -8.16 -13.08
N ARG A 379 13.59 -8.59 -12.39
CA ARG A 379 12.29 -7.90 -12.46
C ARG A 379 12.36 -6.48 -11.90
N LEU A 380 13.00 -6.28 -10.75
CA LEU A 380 13.19 -4.94 -10.16
C LEU A 380 13.97 -4.03 -11.11
N TYR A 381 15.11 -4.52 -11.62
CA TYR A 381 15.92 -3.80 -12.61
C TYR A 381 15.07 -3.40 -13.82
N ASN A 382 14.36 -4.36 -14.41
CA ASN A 382 13.55 -4.11 -15.60
C ASN A 382 12.46 -3.07 -15.34
N VAL A 383 11.76 -3.15 -14.20
CA VAL A 383 10.70 -2.20 -13.85
C VAL A 383 11.27 -0.81 -13.61
N TYR A 384 12.38 -0.67 -12.89
CA TYR A 384 12.95 0.66 -12.61
C TYR A 384 13.66 1.29 -13.82
N CYS A 385 14.20 0.49 -14.73
CA CYS A 385 14.89 0.99 -15.93
C CYS A 385 13.95 1.22 -17.12
N PHE A 386 12.91 0.41 -17.29
CA PHE A 386 12.07 0.40 -18.49
C PHE A 386 10.57 0.57 -18.20
N GLY A 387 10.20 0.76 -16.93
CA GLY A 387 8.82 0.91 -16.49
C GLY A 387 8.10 -0.42 -16.25
N TYR A 388 7.07 -0.36 -15.39
CA TYR A 388 6.31 -1.54 -14.98
C TYR A 388 5.73 -2.37 -16.14
N PRO A 389 5.08 -1.78 -17.17
CA PRO A 389 4.44 -2.56 -18.24
C PRO A 389 5.43 -3.45 -18.99
N LEU A 390 6.64 -2.97 -19.24
CA LEU A 390 7.67 -3.73 -19.97
C LEU A 390 8.42 -4.68 -19.03
N GLY A 391 8.72 -4.24 -17.82
CA GLY A 391 9.62 -4.98 -16.94
C GLY A 391 8.96 -6.07 -16.10
N ALA A 392 7.67 -5.96 -15.78
CA ALA A 392 7.01 -6.86 -14.84
C ALA A 392 6.89 -8.31 -15.34
N ASP A 393 6.78 -8.49 -16.65
CA ASP A 393 6.53 -9.78 -17.29
C ASP A 393 7.79 -10.37 -17.96
N SER A 394 8.86 -9.59 -18.11
CA SER A 394 10.12 -10.07 -18.68
C SER A 394 10.87 -10.97 -17.69
N LYS A 395 11.23 -12.16 -18.14
CA LYS A 395 12.05 -13.12 -17.38
C LYS A 395 13.55 -12.81 -17.48
N GLU A 396 13.94 -12.12 -18.53
CA GLU A 396 15.32 -11.76 -18.85
C GLU A 396 15.57 -10.29 -18.59
N MET A 397 16.83 -9.95 -18.35
CA MET A 397 17.24 -8.57 -18.16
C MET A 397 17.11 -7.82 -19.48
N LEU A 398 16.41 -6.70 -19.44
CA LEU A 398 16.16 -5.85 -20.61
C LEU A 398 17.33 -4.88 -20.82
N TRP A 399 17.55 -4.54 -22.08
CA TRP A 399 18.61 -3.65 -22.54
C TRP A 399 18.04 -2.61 -23.50
N PRO A 400 18.68 -1.44 -23.64
CA PRO A 400 18.26 -0.44 -24.63
C PRO A 400 18.14 -1.00 -26.05
N ASP A 401 18.95 -2.00 -26.41
CA ASP A 401 18.92 -2.65 -27.72
C ASP A 401 17.66 -3.51 -27.97
N ASN A 402 16.96 -3.92 -26.91
CA ASN A 402 15.66 -4.57 -27.03
C ASN A 402 14.56 -3.59 -27.51
N PHE A 403 14.84 -2.28 -27.53
CA PHE A 403 13.91 -1.22 -27.89
C PHE A 403 14.45 -0.35 -29.03
N PRO A 404 14.62 -0.91 -30.25
CA PRO A 404 15.09 -0.16 -31.41
C PRO A 404 14.12 0.96 -31.78
N TYR A 405 14.59 1.95 -32.54
CA TYR A 405 13.70 2.96 -33.12
C TYR A 405 12.65 2.26 -33.98
N ARG A 406 11.39 2.34 -33.56
CA ARG A 406 10.27 2.01 -34.41
C ARG A 406 9.92 3.27 -35.18
N GLU A 407 10.29 3.34 -36.46
CA GLU A 407 9.69 4.31 -37.35
C GLU A 407 8.17 4.11 -37.29
N LYS A 408 7.43 5.17 -36.92
CA LYS A 408 5.97 5.16 -37.06
C LYS A 408 5.68 4.92 -38.54
N LYS A 409 5.21 3.73 -38.89
CA LYS A 409 4.54 3.49 -40.16
C LYS A 409 3.16 4.10 -40.13
#